data_AF-A0A800K6D5-F1
#
_entry.id   AF-A0A800K6D5-F1
#
_cell.length_a   1.000
_cell.length_b   1.000
_cell.length_c   1.000
_cell.angle_alpha   90.00
_cell.angle_beta   90.00
_cell.angle_gamma   90.00
#
_symmetry.space_group_name_H-M   'P 1'
#
loop_
_entity.id
_entity.type
_entity.pdbx_description
1 polymer ?
#
loop_
_entity_poly.entity_id
_entity_poly.type
_entity_poly.pdbx_seq_one_letter_code
_entity_poly.pdbx_strand_id
1 'polypeptide(L)'
;MIRLVSAWVLVNGLLMAPVWLSGAVTDAPAPAWLSLEAALVVGGMALLPRRPWSRGLAWILAAGVVLYVVVALADLVFRVSLDRPLNLSLDLYLLSAVYRLAVGNSGLSRTLLGFGAISVAFGLSAFATAWLLTPASAGQGKWFSRLVPRVGGGVIVATLVIALIGQGVHAVRHRLATPATRLVLQQANQLRATRREREAFAGELENRPDGFADLPGLLSRLKGHNVMVTYIESYGMAALEDPEFATTIRPRLETVAARIAVAGLHMATGELVSPTVG
;
A
#
# COMPACT_ATOMS: atom_id res chain seq x y z
N MET A 1 -30.29 -10.59 -15.01
CA MET A 1 -29.52 -9.42 -15.46
C MET A 1 -29.14 -8.53 -14.28
N ILE A 2 -30.09 -8.05 -13.46
CA ILE A 2 -29.83 -7.17 -12.30
C ILE A 2 -28.66 -7.66 -11.43
N ARG A 3 -28.70 -8.92 -10.95
CA ARG A 3 -27.62 -9.48 -10.12
C ARG A 3 -26.22 -9.43 -10.75
N LEU A 4 -26.13 -9.65 -12.06
CA LEU A 4 -24.86 -9.68 -12.78
C LEU A 4 -24.31 -8.26 -12.96
N VAL A 5 -25.19 -7.30 -13.24
CA VAL A 5 -24.84 -5.88 -13.27
C VAL A 5 -24.42 -5.41 -11.87
N SER A 6 -25.15 -5.76 -10.82
CA SER A 6 -24.78 -5.43 -9.43
C SER A 6 -23.44 -6.04 -9.04
N ALA A 7 -23.17 -7.30 -9.41
CA ALA A 7 -21.88 -7.95 -9.17
C ALA A 7 -20.75 -7.19 -9.88
N TRP A 8 -20.96 -6.81 -11.14
CA TRP A 8 -19.99 -6.06 -11.92
C TRP A 8 -19.72 -4.67 -11.35
N VAL A 9 -20.78 -3.90 -11.04
CA VAL A 9 -20.65 -2.56 -10.44
C VAL A 9 -19.90 -2.64 -9.11
N LEU A 10 -20.25 -3.61 -8.26
CA LEU A 10 -19.59 -3.77 -6.96
C LEU A 10 -18.11 -4.14 -7.12
N VAL A 11 -17.80 -5.19 -7.88
CA VAL A 11 -16.40 -5.65 -8.03
C VAL A 11 -15.56 -4.61 -8.77
N ASN A 12 -16.09 -3.98 -9.81
CA ASN A 12 -15.41 -2.89 -10.52
C ASN A 12 -15.14 -1.70 -9.59
N GLY A 13 -16.16 -1.28 -8.84
CA GLY A 13 -16.05 -0.20 -7.86
C GLY A 13 -15.00 -0.50 -6.79
N LEU A 14 -15.01 -1.71 -6.22
CA LEU A 14 -14.00 -2.12 -5.24
C LEU A 14 -12.59 -2.13 -5.83
N LEU A 15 -12.40 -2.66 -7.04
CA LEU A 15 -11.07 -2.71 -7.66
C LEU A 15 -10.55 -1.32 -8.08
N MET A 16 -11.44 -0.44 -8.55
CA MET A 16 -11.08 0.89 -9.03
C MET A 16 -11.04 1.97 -7.94
N ALA A 17 -11.76 1.81 -6.83
CA ALA A 17 -11.84 2.83 -5.77
C ALA A 17 -10.46 3.28 -5.24
N PRO A 18 -9.49 2.37 -4.95
CA PRO A 18 -8.14 2.80 -4.56
C PRO A 18 -7.41 3.58 -5.66
N VAL A 19 -7.66 3.26 -6.94
CA VAL A 19 -7.04 3.95 -8.09
C VAL A 19 -7.59 5.37 -8.22
N TRP A 20 -8.91 5.53 -8.11
CA TRP A 20 -9.56 6.85 -8.14
C TRP A 20 -9.14 7.71 -6.95
N LEU A 21 -9.07 7.11 -5.76
CA LEU A 21 -8.60 7.80 -4.56
C LEU A 21 -7.14 8.22 -4.70
N SER A 22 -6.28 7.35 -5.22
CA SER A 22 -4.87 7.70 -5.48
C SER A 22 -4.76 8.87 -6.44
N GLY A 23 -5.50 8.86 -7.56
CA GLY A 23 -5.47 9.96 -8.53
C GLY A 23 -5.93 11.29 -7.92
N ALA A 24 -6.96 11.25 -7.06
CA ALA A 24 -7.47 12.43 -6.36
C ALA A 24 -6.49 12.98 -5.30
N VAL A 25 -5.73 12.12 -4.63
CA VAL A 25 -4.77 12.53 -3.59
C VAL A 25 -3.46 13.03 -4.19
N THR A 26 -3.04 12.48 -5.34
CA THR A 26 -1.75 12.84 -5.98
C THR A 26 -1.91 13.77 -7.19
N ASP A 27 -3.08 14.37 -7.40
CA ASP A 27 -3.43 15.20 -8.58
C ASP A 27 -3.04 14.57 -9.93
N ALA A 28 -3.06 13.23 -9.99
CA ALA A 28 -2.70 12.49 -11.18
C ALA A 28 -3.97 12.16 -12.01
N PRO A 29 -3.93 12.30 -13.34
CA PRO A 29 -5.07 11.91 -14.15
C PRO A 29 -5.32 10.41 -13.98
N ALA A 30 -6.53 10.05 -13.52
CA ALA A 30 -7.01 8.67 -13.45
C ALA A 30 -7.92 8.38 -14.66
N PRO A 31 -7.37 8.05 -15.85
CA PRO A 31 -8.19 7.90 -17.05
C PRO A 31 -9.05 6.64 -17.05
N ALA A 32 -8.72 5.66 -16.19
CA ALA A 32 -9.38 4.35 -16.18
C ALA A 32 -10.60 4.30 -15.26
N TRP A 33 -11.68 3.74 -15.79
CA TRP A 33 -12.97 3.58 -15.09
C TRP A 33 -13.37 2.12 -14.93
N LEU A 34 -12.76 1.24 -15.73
CA LEU A 34 -13.16 -0.15 -15.86
C LEU A 34 -11.98 -1.08 -15.52
N SER A 35 -12.19 -2.00 -14.59
CA SER A 35 -11.28 -3.09 -14.29
C SER A 35 -11.55 -4.27 -15.23
N LEU A 36 -10.50 -4.68 -15.94
CA LEU A 36 -10.51 -5.91 -16.74
C LEU A 36 -10.73 -7.14 -15.86
N GLU A 37 -10.14 -7.16 -14.65
CA GLU A 37 -10.32 -8.28 -13.71
C GLU A 37 -11.75 -8.36 -13.20
N ALA A 38 -12.44 -7.24 -12.97
CA ALA A 38 -13.86 -7.26 -12.60
C ALA A 38 -14.71 -7.93 -13.67
N ALA A 39 -14.47 -7.60 -14.95
CA ALA A 39 -15.16 -8.22 -16.07
C ALA A 39 -14.87 -9.73 -16.16
N LEU A 40 -13.60 -10.15 -15.98
CA LEU A 40 -13.20 -11.55 -16.01
C LEU A 40 -13.77 -12.35 -14.82
N VAL A 41 -13.72 -11.80 -13.61
CA VAL A 41 -14.24 -12.44 -12.40
C VAL A 41 -15.75 -12.61 -12.49
N VAL A 42 -16.48 -11.54 -12.81
CA VAL A 42 -17.95 -11.58 -12.86
C VAL A 42 -18.44 -12.37 -14.06
N GLY A 43 -17.86 -12.14 -15.25
CA GLY A 43 -18.20 -12.88 -16.47
C GLY A 43 -17.88 -14.36 -16.34
N GLY A 44 -16.70 -14.70 -15.82
CA GLY A 44 -16.28 -16.07 -15.56
C GLY A 44 -17.22 -16.78 -14.58
N MET A 45 -17.48 -16.19 -13.42
CA MET A 45 -18.40 -16.75 -12.42
C MET A 45 -19.82 -16.94 -12.95
N ALA A 46 -20.28 -16.08 -13.87
CA ALA A 46 -21.58 -16.24 -14.49
C ALA A 46 -21.68 -17.45 -15.45
N LEU A 47 -20.56 -17.89 -16.02
CA LEU A 47 -20.49 -19.07 -16.90
C LEU A 47 -20.48 -20.40 -16.11
N LEU A 48 -19.98 -20.36 -14.88
CA LEU A 48 -19.78 -21.53 -14.02
C LEU A 48 -21.10 -22.19 -13.56
N PRO A 49 -21.16 -23.54 -13.47
CA PRO A 49 -22.29 -24.24 -12.87
C PRO A 49 -22.31 -24.05 -11.35
N ARG A 50 -23.49 -24.03 -10.73
CA ARG A 50 -23.63 -23.95 -9.27
C ARG A 50 -23.24 -25.28 -8.62
N ARG A 51 -21.98 -25.41 -8.23
CA ARG A 51 -21.40 -26.56 -7.51
C ARG A 51 -20.76 -26.09 -6.20
N PRO A 52 -20.53 -26.97 -5.21
CA PRO A 52 -19.88 -26.57 -3.95
C PRO A 52 -18.53 -25.88 -4.18
N TRP A 53 -17.74 -26.37 -5.15
CA TRP A 53 -16.47 -25.76 -5.51
C TRP A 53 -16.63 -24.35 -6.12
N SER A 54 -17.67 -24.10 -6.92
CA SER A 54 -17.90 -22.78 -7.52
C SER A 54 -18.33 -21.76 -6.45
N ARG A 55 -18.99 -22.22 -5.38
CA ARG A 55 -19.29 -21.40 -4.21
C ARG A 55 -17.99 -21.09 -3.45
N GLY A 56 -17.14 -22.09 -3.21
CA GLY A 56 -15.83 -21.87 -2.61
C GLY A 56 -15.00 -20.85 -3.39
N LEU A 57 -14.96 -20.99 -4.72
CA LEU A 57 -14.28 -20.04 -5.60
C LEU A 57 -14.85 -18.61 -5.49
N ALA A 58 -16.17 -18.43 -5.41
CA ALA A 58 -16.78 -17.12 -5.22
C ALA A 58 -16.32 -16.44 -3.92
N TRP A 59 -16.22 -17.21 -2.83
CA TRP A 59 -15.71 -16.71 -1.54
C TRP A 59 -14.23 -16.37 -1.58
N ILE A 60 -13.40 -17.21 -2.22
CA ILE A 60 -11.97 -16.95 -2.41
C ILE A 60 -11.77 -15.66 -3.23
N LEU A 61 -12.52 -15.51 -4.32
CA LEU A 61 -12.45 -14.30 -5.16
C LEU A 61 -12.91 -13.05 -4.41
N ALA A 62 -14.01 -13.15 -3.64
CA ALA A 62 -14.48 -12.04 -2.82
C ALA A 62 -13.47 -11.63 -1.74
N ALA A 63 -12.86 -12.61 -1.05
CA ALA A 63 -11.79 -12.36 -0.10
C ALA A 63 -10.56 -11.73 -0.78
N GLY A 64 -10.21 -12.21 -1.98
CA GLY A 64 -9.13 -11.64 -2.79
C GLY A 64 -9.38 -10.19 -3.21
N VAL A 65 -10.62 -9.83 -3.59
CA VAL A 65 -10.99 -8.44 -3.92
C VAL A 65 -10.86 -7.54 -2.68
N VAL A 66 -11.36 -7.98 -1.53
CA VAL A 66 -11.24 -7.20 -0.28
C VAL A 66 -9.79 -7.08 0.16
N LEU A 67 -9.00 -8.16 0.08
CA LEU A 67 -7.58 -8.13 0.39
C LEU A 67 -6.85 -7.15 -0.53
N TYR A 68 -7.14 -7.14 -1.84
CA TYR A 68 -6.61 -6.15 -2.76
C TYR A 68 -6.94 -4.72 -2.30
N VAL A 69 -8.18 -4.43 -1.91
CA VAL A 69 -8.57 -3.08 -1.46
C VAL A 69 -7.76 -2.67 -0.23
N VAL A 70 -7.61 -3.56 0.76
CA VAL A 70 -6.83 -3.29 1.97
C VAL A 70 -5.37 -2.99 1.61
N VAL A 71 -4.73 -3.81 0.78
CA VAL A 71 -3.33 -3.63 0.39
C VAL A 71 -3.15 -2.38 -0.48
N ALA A 72 -4.07 -2.09 -1.39
CA ALA A 72 -3.99 -0.91 -2.25
C ALA A 72 -4.17 0.40 -1.46
N LEU A 73 -5.08 0.42 -0.48
CA LEU A 73 -5.23 1.57 0.42
C LEU A 73 -3.99 1.74 1.32
N ALA A 74 -3.42 0.65 1.82
CA ALA A 74 -2.16 0.71 2.56
C ALA A 74 -1.00 1.20 1.68
N ASP A 75 -0.89 0.76 0.42
CA ASP A 75 0.10 1.28 -0.55
C ASP A 75 -0.05 2.78 -0.76
N LEU A 76 -1.29 3.29 -0.88
CA LEU A 76 -1.54 4.72 -0.98
C LEU A 76 -1.08 5.48 0.27
N VAL A 77 -1.39 4.98 1.47
CA VAL A 77 -0.93 5.59 2.73
C VAL A 77 0.59 5.64 2.77
N PHE A 78 1.27 4.56 2.38
CA PHE A 78 2.74 4.52 2.35
C PHE A 78 3.33 5.53 1.35
N ARG A 79 2.74 5.71 0.17
CA ARG A 79 3.21 6.71 -0.79
C ARG A 79 3.05 8.13 -0.29
N VAL A 80 1.92 8.43 0.35
CA VAL A 80 1.64 9.78 0.83
C VAL A 80 2.43 10.11 2.10
N SER A 81 2.64 9.13 2.99
CA SER A 81 3.28 9.35 4.29
C SER A 81 4.78 9.07 4.30
N LEU A 82 5.27 8.15 3.46
CA LEU A 82 6.67 7.68 3.47
C LEU A 82 7.36 7.81 2.11
N ASP A 83 6.69 8.40 1.11
CA ASP A 83 7.16 8.59 -0.28
C ASP A 83 7.77 7.32 -0.90
N ARG A 84 7.22 6.16 -0.54
CA ARG A 84 7.62 4.87 -1.09
C ARG A 84 6.43 3.93 -1.21
N PRO A 85 6.48 2.95 -2.13
CA PRO A 85 5.47 1.90 -2.17
C PRO A 85 5.49 1.06 -0.89
N LEU A 86 4.34 0.47 -0.58
CA LEU A 86 4.23 -0.55 0.46
C LEU A 86 5.07 -1.77 0.07
N ASN A 87 5.79 -2.32 1.03
CA ASN A 87 6.51 -3.56 0.91
C ASN A 87 5.98 -4.56 1.95
N LEU A 88 5.08 -5.45 1.52
CA LEU A 88 4.46 -6.43 2.41
C LEU A 88 5.47 -7.36 3.12
N SER A 89 6.68 -7.51 2.60
CA SER A 89 7.71 -8.34 3.25
C SER A 89 8.42 -7.65 4.40
N LEU A 90 8.46 -6.32 4.40
CA LEU A 90 9.13 -5.52 5.43
C LEU A 90 8.13 -4.88 6.37
N ASP A 91 7.04 -4.35 5.84
CA ASP A 91 6.26 -3.31 6.53
C ASP A 91 5.23 -3.85 7.52
N LEU A 92 5.04 -5.17 7.60
CA LEU A 92 4.08 -5.76 8.52
C LEU A 92 4.38 -5.46 10.00
N TYR A 93 5.64 -5.21 10.38
CA TYR A 93 5.97 -4.81 11.75
C TYR A 93 5.38 -3.44 12.11
N LEU A 94 5.16 -2.57 11.12
CA LEU A 94 4.61 -1.22 11.31
C LEU A 94 3.14 -1.25 11.73
N LEU A 95 2.42 -2.38 11.58
CA LEU A 95 1.07 -2.52 12.14
C LEU A 95 1.03 -2.24 13.64
N SER A 96 2.09 -2.62 14.36
CA SER A 96 2.21 -2.33 15.79
C SER A 96 2.37 -0.84 16.07
N ALA A 97 3.08 -0.11 15.20
CA ALA A 97 3.23 1.34 15.29
C ALA A 97 1.91 2.05 14.97
N VAL A 98 1.19 1.62 13.91
CA VAL A 98 -0.14 2.13 13.56
C VAL A 98 -1.12 1.94 14.72
N TYR A 99 -1.14 0.76 15.34
CA TYR A 99 -1.99 0.50 16.50
C TYR A 99 -1.64 1.42 17.68
N ARG A 100 -0.36 1.51 18.05
CA ARG A 100 0.09 2.36 19.16
C ARG A 100 -0.21 3.83 18.91
N LEU A 101 -0.03 4.31 17.68
CA LEU A 101 -0.35 5.67 17.29
C LEU A 101 -1.86 5.94 17.38
N ALA A 102 -2.69 5.02 16.88
CA ALA A 102 -4.15 5.15 16.97
C ALA A 102 -4.63 5.19 18.43
N VAL A 103 -4.13 4.28 19.28
CA VAL A 103 -4.46 4.26 20.71
C VAL A 103 -3.94 5.50 21.42
N GLY A 104 -2.73 5.95 21.12
CA GLY A 104 -2.15 7.16 21.70
C GLY A 104 -2.95 8.42 21.37
N ASN A 105 -3.38 8.56 20.12
CA ASN A 105 -4.10 9.75 19.65
C ASN A 105 -5.58 9.75 20.04
N SER A 106 -6.26 8.60 19.97
CA SER A 106 -7.72 8.52 20.11
C SER A 106 -8.20 7.79 21.37
N GLY A 107 -7.29 7.15 22.11
CA GLY A 107 -7.64 6.23 23.20
C GLY A 107 -8.02 4.84 22.71
N LEU A 108 -7.95 3.86 23.62
CA LEU A 108 -8.17 2.44 23.31
C LEU A 108 -9.58 2.16 22.77
N SER A 109 -10.61 2.69 23.42
CA SER A 109 -12.01 2.40 23.08
C SER A 109 -12.38 2.88 21.66
N ARG A 110 -12.03 4.12 21.32
CA ARG A 110 -12.28 4.68 19.98
C ARG A 110 -11.50 3.94 18.90
N THR A 111 -10.27 3.54 19.21
CA THR A 111 -9.43 2.76 18.28
C THR A 111 -10.03 1.38 17.99
N LEU A 112 -10.46 0.66 19.02
CA LEU A 112 -11.10 -0.65 18.86
C LEU A 112 -12.43 -0.54 18.10
N LEU A 113 -13.24 0.48 18.39
CA LEU A 113 -14.48 0.74 17.65
C LEU A 113 -14.20 1.06 16.17
N GLY A 114 -13.20 1.89 15.88
CA GLY A 114 -12.80 2.23 14.52
C GLY A 114 -12.34 1.00 13.73
N PHE A 115 -11.40 0.22 14.26
CA PHE A 115 -10.95 -1.01 13.60
C PHE A 115 -12.06 -2.06 13.49
N GLY A 116 -12.93 -2.16 14.50
CA GLY A 116 -14.11 -3.03 14.47
C GLY A 116 -15.07 -2.64 13.33
N ALA A 117 -15.40 -1.36 13.22
CA ALA A 117 -16.26 -0.85 12.16
C ALA A 117 -15.68 -1.09 10.76
N ILE A 118 -14.38 -0.85 10.58
CA ILE A 118 -13.67 -1.12 9.33
C ILE A 118 -13.72 -2.63 9.00
N SER A 119 -13.47 -3.48 9.99
CA SER A 119 -13.48 -4.94 9.82
C SER A 119 -14.88 -5.45 9.44
N VAL A 120 -15.93 -4.93 10.07
CA VAL A 120 -17.32 -5.25 9.73
C VAL A 120 -17.67 -4.78 8.32
N ALA A 121 -17.28 -3.56 7.94
CA ALA A 121 -17.51 -3.03 6.59
C ALA A 121 -16.86 -3.92 5.51
N PHE A 122 -15.60 -4.31 5.71
CA PHE A 122 -14.92 -5.23 4.79
C PHE A 122 -15.54 -6.64 4.80
N GLY A 123 -15.96 -7.15 5.96
CA GLY A 123 -16.65 -8.43 6.08
C GLY A 123 -18.00 -8.45 5.33
N LEU A 124 -18.80 -7.39 5.48
CA LEU A 124 -20.05 -7.22 4.74
C LEU A 124 -19.83 -7.07 3.24
N SER A 125 -18.80 -6.33 2.83
CA SER A 125 -18.41 -6.20 1.43
C SER A 125 -17.97 -7.54 0.82
N ALA A 126 -17.15 -8.32 1.53
CA ALA A 126 -16.76 -9.66 1.13
C ALA A 126 -17.98 -10.59 1.01
N PHE A 127 -18.88 -10.56 1.99
CA PHE A 127 -20.12 -11.33 1.98
C PHE A 127 -21.01 -10.97 0.80
N ALA A 128 -21.27 -9.69 0.58
CA ALA A 128 -22.08 -9.20 -0.54
C ALA A 128 -21.47 -9.60 -1.89
N THR A 129 -20.15 -9.46 -2.03
CA THR A 129 -19.42 -9.86 -3.23
C THR A 129 -19.52 -11.37 -3.47
N ALA A 130 -19.23 -12.20 -2.46
CA ALA A 130 -19.32 -13.65 -2.55
C ALA A 130 -20.75 -14.10 -2.88
N TRP A 131 -21.75 -13.48 -2.24
CA TRP A 131 -23.15 -13.74 -2.50
C TRP A 131 -23.53 -13.40 -3.93
N LEU A 132 -23.11 -12.23 -4.45
CA LEU A 132 -23.38 -11.81 -5.83
C LEU A 132 -22.69 -12.72 -6.86
N LEU A 133 -21.42 -13.08 -6.63
CA LEU A 133 -20.61 -13.95 -7.50
C LEU A 133 -21.06 -15.41 -7.49
N THR A 134 -21.70 -15.90 -6.43
CA THR A 134 -22.16 -17.28 -6.38
C THR A 134 -23.18 -17.52 -7.51
N PRO A 135 -22.97 -18.49 -8.43
CA PRO A 135 -23.87 -18.72 -9.55
C PRO A 135 -25.31 -18.94 -9.10
N ALA A 136 -26.30 -18.30 -9.73
CA ALA A 136 -27.71 -18.39 -9.32
C ALA A 136 -28.22 -19.84 -9.37
N SER A 137 -29.03 -20.25 -8.40
CA SER A 137 -29.77 -21.51 -8.48
C SER A 137 -30.78 -21.37 -9.59
N ALA A 138 -30.72 -22.25 -10.57
CA ALA A 138 -31.85 -22.44 -11.45
C ALA A 138 -32.90 -23.20 -10.66
N GLY A 139 -33.91 -22.49 -10.14
CA GLY A 139 -35.14 -23.14 -9.71
C GLY A 139 -35.61 -24.10 -10.81
N GLN A 140 -36.24 -25.21 -10.42
CA GLN A 140 -36.58 -26.34 -11.29
C GLN A 140 -37.50 -26.00 -12.50
N GLY A 141 -37.86 -24.74 -12.76
CA GLY A 141 -38.95 -24.41 -13.69
C GLY A 141 -38.62 -23.70 -15.02
N LYS A 142 -37.48 -23.03 -15.25
CA LYS A 142 -37.32 -22.22 -16.49
C LYS A 142 -35.91 -22.23 -17.07
N TRP A 143 -35.72 -22.88 -18.23
CA TRP A 143 -34.49 -22.88 -19.04
C TRP A 143 -33.95 -21.47 -19.30
N PHE A 144 -34.85 -20.50 -19.54
CA PHE A 144 -34.53 -19.08 -19.71
C PHE A 144 -33.77 -18.46 -18.52
N SER A 145 -34.04 -18.90 -17.28
CA SER A 145 -33.34 -18.37 -16.09
C SER A 145 -31.84 -18.74 -16.06
N ARG A 146 -31.45 -19.81 -16.78
CA ARG A 146 -30.07 -20.30 -16.88
C ARG A 146 -29.29 -19.63 -18.00
N LEU A 147 -29.94 -19.31 -19.12
CA LEU A 147 -29.26 -18.76 -20.30
C LEU A 147 -28.90 -17.29 -20.11
N VAL A 148 -29.79 -16.47 -19.54
CA VAL A 148 -29.59 -15.03 -19.42
C VAL A 148 -28.26 -14.63 -18.73
N PRO A 149 -27.90 -15.16 -17.54
CA PRO A 149 -26.61 -14.82 -16.91
C PRO A 149 -25.41 -15.39 -17.67
N ARG A 150 -25.54 -16.56 -18.31
CA ARG A 150 -24.45 -17.19 -19.08
C ARG A 150 -24.18 -16.45 -20.38
N VAL A 151 -25.22 -16.07 -21.10
CA VAL A 151 -25.12 -15.22 -22.31
C VAL A 151 -24.54 -13.86 -21.93
N GLY A 152 -25.01 -13.25 -20.83
CA GLY A 152 -24.42 -12.00 -20.33
C GLY A 152 -22.94 -12.12 -19.97
N GLY A 153 -22.55 -13.18 -19.25
CA GLY A 153 -21.14 -13.46 -18.95
C GLY A 153 -20.30 -13.71 -20.20
N GLY A 154 -20.84 -14.48 -21.15
CA GLY A 154 -20.22 -14.75 -22.44
C GLY A 154 -20.02 -13.48 -23.26
N VAL A 155 -21.01 -12.58 -23.31
CA VAL A 155 -20.91 -11.29 -24.00
C VAL A 155 -19.85 -10.41 -23.35
N ILE A 156 -19.77 -10.36 -22.02
CA ILE A 156 -18.74 -9.59 -21.30
C ILE A 156 -17.35 -10.11 -21.66
N VAL A 157 -17.13 -11.42 -21.57
CA VAL A 157 -15.83 -12.04 -21.89
C VAL A 157 -15.48 -11.87 -23.37
N ALA A 158 -16.44 -12.11 -24.28
CA ALA A 158 -16.22 -11.95 -25.71
C ALA A 158 -15.90 -10.49 -26.09
N THR A 159 -16.64 -9.53 -25.54
CA THR A 159 -16.36 -8.09 -25.74
C THR A 159 -14.97 -7.72 -25.23
N LEU A 160 -14.56 -8.29 -24.08
CA LEU A 160 -13.23 -8.09 -23.51
C LEU A 160 -12.12 -8.62 -24.44
N VAL A 161 -12.28 -9.85 -24.91
CA VAL A 161 -11.32 -10.51 -25.81
C VAL A 161 -11.20 -9.74 -27.11
N ILE A 162 -12.33 -9.29 -27.68
CA ILE A 162 -12.35 -8.47 -28.89
C ILE A 162 -11.68 -7.11 -28.64
N ALA A 163 -11.92 -6.47 -27.49
CA ALA A 163 -11.28 -5.20 -27.14
C ALA A 163 -9.77 -5.31 -26.89
N LEU A 164 -9.28 -6.48 -26.48
CA LEU A 164 -7.86 -6.75 -26.26
C LEU A 164 -7.13 -7.12 -27.56
N ILE A 165 -7.77 -7.85 -28.47
CA ILE A 165 -7.17 -8.31 -29.75
C ILE A 165 -7.31 -7.25 -30.85
N GLY A 166 -8.40 -6.47 -30.83
CA GLY A 166 -8.67 -5.45 -31.84
C GLY A 166 -7.71 -4.27 -31.76
N GLN A 167 -6.98 -4.00 -32.85
CA GLN A 167 -6.11 -2.82 -32.96
C GLN A 167 -6.87 -1.47 -32.98
N GLY A 168 -8.20 -1.49 -33.09
CA GLY A 168 -9.03 -0.32 -33.43
C GLY A 168 -9.70 0.46 -32.29
N VAL A 169 -9.50 0.12 -31.01
CA VAL A 169 -10.21 0.84 -29.92
C VAL A 169 -9.25 1.48 -28.91
N HIS A 170 -8.34 2.33 -29.40
CA HIS A 170 -7.49 3.17 -28.54
C HIS A 170 -8.32 3.95 -27.50
N ALA A 171 -9.53 4.40 -27.87
CA ALA A 171 -10.45 5.11 -26.97
C ALA A 171 -10.88 4.31 -25.73
N VAL A 172 -10.98 2.98 -25.82
CA VAL A 172 -11.41 2.12 -24.70
C VAL A 172 -10.20 1.57 -23.93
N ARG A 173 -9.05 1.37 -24.57
CA ARG A 173 -7.83 0.91 -23.88
C ARG A 173 -7.39 1.85 -22.75
N HIS A 174 -7.48 3.17 -22.94
CA HIS A 174 -7.15 4.13 -21.88
C HIS A 174 -8.15 4.13 -20.71
N ARG A 175 -9.34 3.57 -20.90
CA ARG A 175 -10.39 3.46 -19.87
C ARG A 175 -10.30 2.15 -19.07
N LEU A 176 -9.48 1.19 -19.52
CA LEU A 176 -9.32 -0.12 -18.92
C LEU A 176 -8.06 -0.19 -18.05
N ALA A 177 -8.19 -0.76 -16.86
CA ALA A 177 -7.08 -0.97 -15.93
C ALA A 177 -7.05 -2.41 -15.41
N THR A 178 -5.85 -2.80 -14.94
CA THR A 178 -5.60 -4.08 -14.27
C THR A 178 -5.00 -3.88 -12.88
N PRO A 179 -5.69 -3.22 -11.94
CA PRO A 179 -5.02 -2.72 -10.74
C PRO A 179 -4.61 -3.84 -9.78
N ALA A 180 -5.40 -4.92 -9.67
CA ALA A 180 -5.05 -6.05 -8.83
C ALA A 180 -3.82 -6.76 -9.38
N THR A 181 -3.78 -6.96 -10.70
CA THR A 181 -2.62 -7.56 -11.38
C THR A 181 -1.37 -6.69 -11.21
N ARG A 182 -1.50 -5.37 -11.39
CA ARG A 182 -0.39 -4.42 -11.20
C ARG A 182 0.15 -4.44 -9.78
N LEU A 183 -0.72 -4.46 -8.78
CA LEU A 183 -0.33 -4.52 -7.37
C LEU A 183 0.43 -5.80 -7.06
N VAL A 184 -0.05 -6.96 -7.53
CA VAL A 184 0.63 -8.25 -7.34
C VAL A 184 2.02 -8.24 -7.98
N LEU A 185 2.14 -7.74 -9.22
CA LEU A 185 3.43 -7.64 -9.91
C LEU A 185 4.39 -6.68 -9.20
N GLN A 186 3.88 -5.54 -8.72
CA GLN A 186 4.65 -4.60 -7.92
C GLN A 186 5.20 -5.27 -6.65
N GLN A 187 4.35 -5.94 -5.87
CA GLN A 187 4.78 -6.62 -4.64
C GLN A 187 5.78 -7.75 -4.93
N ALA A 188 5.60 -8.50 -6.02
CA ALA A 188 6.55 -9.55 -6.43
C ALA A 188 7.92 -8.96 -6.79
N ASN A 189 7.96 -7.83 -7.50
CA ASN A 189 9.19 -7.12 -7.82
C ASN A 189 9.84 -6.54 -6.56
N GLN A 190 9.05 -5.94 -5.66
CA GLN A 190 9.51 -5.40 -4.39
C GLN A 190 10.18 -6.48 -3.53
N LEU A 191 9.54 -7.66 -3.41
CA LEU A 191 10.11 -8.79 -2.66
C LEU A 191 11.46 -9.24 -3.23
N ARG A 192 11.59 -9.32 -4.57
CA ARG A 192 12.85 -9.68 -5.22
C ARG A 192 13.93 -8.64 -4.99
N ALA A 193 13.59 -7.36 -5.15
CA ALA A 193 14.51 -6.24 -4.93
C ALA A 193 15.00 -6.23 -3.47
N THR A 194 14.09 -6.35 -2.50
CA THR A 194 14.43 -6.37 -1.08
C THR A 194 15.34 -7.53 -0.69
N ARG A 195 15.13 -8.73 -1.27
CA ARG A 195 16.04 -9.86 -1.01
C ARG A 195 17.44 -9.59 -1.56
N ARG A 196 17.54 -9.12 -2.81
CA ARG A 196 18.82 -8.77 -3.43
C ARG A 196 19.55 -7.68 -2.65
N GLU A 197 18.83 -6.65 -2.20
CA GLU A 197 19.41 -5.56 -1.42
C GLU A 197 19.93 -6.04 -0.06
N ARG A 198 19.19 -6.94 0.61
CA ARG A 198 19.63 -7.53 1.88
C ARG A 198 20.89 -8.38 1.71
N GLU A 199 20.95 -9.17 0.64
CA GLU A 199 22.13 -9.98 0.30
C GLU A 199 23.34 -9.09 -0.04
N ALA A 200 23.13 -8.04 -0.84
CA ALA A 200 24.16 -7.06 -1.16
C ALA A 200 24.68 -6.35 0.09
N PHE A 201 23.77 -5.85 0.94
CA PHE A 201 24.12 -5.18 2.19
C PHE A 201 24.88 -6.09 3.15
N ALA A 202 24.49 -7.36 3.27
CA ALA A 202 25.22 -8.34 4.08
C ALA A 202 26.64 -8.58 3.52
N GLY A 203 26.78 -8.72 2.20
CA GLY A 203 28.07 -8.85 1.54
C GLY A 203 28.95 -7.61 1.69
N GLU A 204 28.38 -6.40 1.61
CA GLU A 204 29.09 -5.16 1.89
C GLU A 204 29.55 -5.09 3.35
N LEU A 205 28.71 -5.54 4.30
CA LEU A 205 29.05 -5.56 5.71
C LEU A 205 30.21 -6.52 6.02
N GLU A 206 30.22 -7.69 5.39
CA GLU A 206 31.31 -8.68 5.50
C GLU A 206 32.60 -8.20 4.84
N ASN A 207 32.49 -7.52 3.71
CA ASN A 207 33.64 -6.99 2.95
C ASN A 207 34.02 -5.56 3.37
N ARG A 208 33.50 -5.06 4.49
CA ARG A 208 33.93 -3.74 4.99
C ARG A 208 35.43 -3.81 5.25
N PRO A 209 36.25 -2.99 4.58
CA PRO A 209 37.58 -2.77 5.09
C PRO A 209 37.38 -2.13 6.47
N ASP A 210 38.14 -2.55 7.47
CA ASP A 210 38.33 -1.82 8.74
C ASP A 210 39.00 -0.44 8.51
N GLY A 211 38.75 0.18 7.35
CA GLY A 211 39.58 1.16 6.66
C GLY A 211 39.61 2.55 7.29
N PHE A 212 39.03 2.73 8.48
CA PHE A 212 39.30 3.91 9.30
C PHE A 212 40.45 3.67 10.28
N ALA A 213 40.74 2.43 10.68
CA ALA A 213 41.83 2.10 11.58
C ALA A 213 43.21 2.31 10.94
N ASP A 214 43.31 2.05 9.62
CA ASP A 214 44.56 2.15 8.86
C ASP A 214 44.83 3.57 8.31
N LEU A 215 43.91 4.52 8.50
CA LEU A 215 44.11 5.90 8.04
C LEU A 215 45.09 6.63 8.96
N PRO A 216 46.29 7.00 8.47
CA PRO A 216 47.31 7.59 9.33
C PRO A 216 46.84 8.93 9.89
N GLY A 217 46.84 9.04 11.22
CA GLY A 217 46.51 10.27 11.93
C GLY A 217 45.01 10.57 12.06
N LEU A 218 44.12 9.67 11.64
CA LEU A 218 42.67 9.84 11.79
C LEU A 218 42.31 10.07 13.26
N LEU A 219 41.63 11.17 13.56
CA LEU A 219 41.22 11.58 14.91
C LEU A 219 42.37 11.66 15.94
N SER A 220 43.64 11.77 15.50
CA SER A 220 44.81 11.81 16.39
C SER A 220 44.75 12.93 17.44
N ARG A 221 44.04 14.03 17.15
CA ARG A 221 43.78 15.13 18.08
C ARG A 221 42.87 14.76 19.26
N LEU A 222 42.17 13.62 19.21
CA LEU A 222 41.34 13.12 20.30
C LEU A 222 42.12 12.20 21.26
N LYS A 223 43.39 11.91 20.99
CA LYS A 223 44.22 11.01 21.83
C LYS A 223 44.31 11.54 23.26
N GLY A 224 43.92 10.70 24.23
CA GLY A 224 43.91 11.05 25.66
C GLY A 224 42.66 11.81 26.13
N HIS A 225 41.69 12.04 25.24
CA HIS A 225 40.40 12.63 25.58
C HIS A 225 39.30 11.56 25.67
N ASN A 226 38.37 11.74 26.61
CA ASN A 226 37.14 10.95 26.64
C ASN A 226 36.20 11.45 25.54
N VAL A 227 35.75 10.55 24.66
CA VAL A 227 34.83 10.88 23.56
C VAL A 227 33.52 10.15 23.78
N MET A 228 32.42 10.90 23.78
CA MET A 228 31.07 10.34 23.79
C MET A 228 30.43 10.59 22.43
N VAL A 229 30.05 9.51 21.75
CA VAL A 229 29.25 9.58 20.52
C VAL A 229 27.82 9.21 20.89
N THR A 230 26.90 10.13 20.64
CA THR A 230 25.47 9.92 20.90
C THR A 230 24.73 10.02 19.57
N TYR A 231 24.00 8.97 19.24
CA TYR A 231 23.11 8.94 18.09
C TYR A 231 21.67 9.15 18.56
N ILE A 232 21.01 10.18 18.02
CA ILE A 232 19.64 10.53 18.36
C ILE A 232 18.79 10.32 17.11
N GLU A 233 17.92 9.32 17.15
CA GLU A 233 17.04 9.00 16.02
C GLU A 233 15.80 9.91 15.97
N SER A 234 15.25 10.06 14.76
CA SER A 234 14.03 10.83 14.42
C SER A 234 14.13 12.35 14.54
N TYR A 235 15.35 12.91 14.45
CA TYR A 235 15.56 14.36 14.38
C TYR A 235 15.98 14.78 12.96
N GLY A 236 15.05 15.39 12.22
CA GLY A 236 15.29 15.91 10.87
C GLY A 236 15.24 17.44 10.82
N MET A 237 15.60 18.02 9.68
CA MET A 237 15.63 19.49 9.49
C MET A 237 14.28 20.17 9.71
N ALA A 238 13.17 19.44 9.56
CA ALA A 238 11.83 19.93 9.91
C ALA A 238 11.73 20.46 11.35
N ALA A 239 12.47 19.90 12.32
CA ALA A 239 12.46 20.41 13.69
C ALA A 239 13.05 21.83 13.82
N LEU A 240 13.89 22.22 12.87
CA LEU A 240 14.53 23.54 12.79
C LEU A 240 13.85 24.46 11.79
N GLU A 241 13.24 23.94 10.73
CA GLU A 241 12.70 24.71 9.62
C GLU A 241 11.19 24.92 9.69
N ASP A 242 10.43 23.92 10.15
CA ASP A 242 8.98 24.01 10.27
C ASP A 242 8.62 24.99 11.40
N PRO A 243 7.85 26.07 11.13
CA PRO A 243 7.46 27.03 12.15
C PRO A 243 6.79 26.42 13.37
N GLU A 244 6.04 25.31 13.21
CA GLU A 244 5.36 24.62 14.31
C GLU A 244 6.36 24.14 15.37
N PHE A 245 7.50 23.59 14.94
CA PHE A 245 8.53 23.06 15.83
C PHE A 245 9.62 24.10 16.14
N ALA A 246 10.05 24.86 15.13
CA ALA A 246 11.20 25.76 15.19
C ALA A 246 11.05 26.83 16.28
N THR A 247 9.83 27.34 16.49
CA THR A 247 9.52 28.34 17.53
C THR A 247 9.85 27.84 18.95
N THR A 248 9.78 26.53 19.17
CA THR A 248 10.13 25.91 20.46
C THR A 248 11.56 25.39 20.48
N ILE A 249 12.03 24.80 19.37
CA ILE A 249 13.31 24.10 19.32
C ILE A 249 14.50 25.06 19.19
N ARG A 250 14.43 26.08 18.33
CA ARG A 250 15.56 27.01 18.11
C ARG A 250 15.97 27.74 19.40
N PRO A 251 15.06 28.35 20.19
CA PRO A 251 15.45 29.03 21.43
C PRO A 251 16.08 28.09 22.47
N ARG A 252 15.64 26.82 22.50
CA ARG A 252 16.22 25.81 23.40
C ARG A 252 17.65 25.48 22.99
N LEU A 253 17.91 25.33 21.69
CA LEU A 253 19.26 25.09 21.19
C LEU A 253 20.19 26.28 21.48
N GLU A 254 19.72 27.51 21.28
CA GLU A 254 20.47 28.73 21.63
C GLU A 254 20.79 28.78 23.14
N THR A 255 19.81 28.44 23.99
CA THR A 255 20.01 28.38 25.44
C THR A 255 21.06 27.33 25.82
N VAL A 256 21.03 26.15 25.19
CA VAL A 256 22.02 25.09 25.43
C VAL A 256 23.40 25.52 24.94
N ALA A 257 23.50 26.12 23.74
CA ALA A 257 24.75 26.62 23.19
C ALA A 257 25.40 27.67 24.11
N ALA A 258 24.61 28.61 24.64
CA ALA A 258 25.10 29.60 25.59
C ALA A 258 25.61 28.96 26.90
N ARG A 259 24.93 27.94 27.42
CA ARG A 259 25.39 27.20 28.62
C ARG A 259 26.68 26.43 28.38
N ILE A 260 26.84 25.80 27.21
CA ILE A 260 28.07 25.11 26.83
C ILE A 260 29.24 26.10 26.72
N ALA A 261 29.00 27.28 26.13
CA ALA A 261 30.01 28.34 26.03
C ALA A 261 30.48 28.85 27.40
N VAL A 262 29.57 29.05 28.35
CA VAL A 262 29.91 29.44 29.74
C VAL A 262 30.76 28.39 30.45
N ALA A 263 30.59 27.11 30.13
CA ALA A 263 31.43 26.03 30.63
C ALA A 263 32.81 25.95 29.95
N GLY A 264 33.16 26.90 29.07
CA GLY A 264 34.42 26.91 28.33
C GLY A 264 34.49 25.86 27.22
N LEU A 265 33.34 25.32 26.81
CA LEU A 265 33.24 24.33 25.73
C LEU A 265 32.73 24.98 24.45
N HIS A 266 33.05 24.36 23.31
CA HIS A 266 32.59 24.81 22.00
C HIS A 266 31.56 23.83 21.42
N MET A 267 30.45 24.35 20.92
CA MET A 267 29.47 23.59 20.14
C MET A 267 29.70 23.85 18.65
N ALA A 268 29.72 22.79 17.85
CA ALA A 268 29.67 22.86 16.40
C ALA A 268 28.46 22.07 15.91
N THR A 269 27.73 22.63 14.96
CA THR A 269 26.57 21.99 14.32
C THR A 269 26.84 21.85 12.83
N GLY A 270 26.15 20.91 12.19
CA GLY A 270 26.24 20.68 10.77
C GLY A 270 25.02 19.91 10.28
N GLU A 271 24.84 19.93 8.97
CA GLU A 271 23.74 19.27 8.27
C GLU A 271 24.32 18.18 7.37
N LEU A 272 23.56 17.11 7.20
CA LEU A 272 23.91 15.98 6.37
C LEU A 272 22.72 15.69 5.46
N VAL A 273 23.00 15.44 4.19
CA VAL A 273 21.95 15.00 3.26
C VAL A 273 21.55 13.58 3.66
N SER A 274 20.29 13.40 4.03
CA SER A 274 19.77 12.08 4.34
C SER A 274 19.68 11.24 3.06
N PRO A 275 20.09 9.95 3.08
CA PRO A 275 19.82 9.04 1.98
C PRO A 275 18.35 8.58 1.94
N THR A 276 17.54 8.99 2.92
CA THR A 276 16.09 8.73 2.96
C THR A 276 15.31 9.98 2.57
N VAL A 277 14.01 9.81 2.31
CA VAL A 277 13.07 10.91 2.07
C VAL A 277 13.06 11.85 3.29
N GLY A 278 13.18 13.16 3.03
CA GLY A 278 13.28 14.23 4.02
C GLY A 278 14.01 15.43 3.46
#